data_AF-A0AAP0B5R7-F1
#
_entry.id   AF-A0AAP0B5R7-F1
#
_cell.length_a   1.000
_cell.length_b   1.000
_cell.length_c   1.000
_cell.angle_alpha   90.00
_cell.angle_beta   90.00
_cell.angle_gamma   90.00
#
_symmetry.space_group_name_H-M   'P 1'
#
loop_
_entity.id
_entity.type
_entity.pdbx_description
1 polymer ?
#
loop_
_entity_poly.entity_id
_entity_poly.type
_entity_poly.pdbx_seq_one_letter_code
_entity_poly.pdbx_strand_id
1 'polypeptide(L)'
;MTAVVLRRKALFLLVIPLVLSAASSSPWIAEAGEVCEGTAVIDAAASIATTDENFICAALDWDLSNPILVNALKAFSTIRLRLGGTKQDAVRYETRDPGQPPCITFVTNDSALFGVNEGCLPLSRWDQLNEFFQKTSAQVIFGLNALNGRVPMQDGSLGGPWNHEKQSP
;
A
#
# COMPACT_ATOMS: atom_id res chain seq x y z
N MET A 1 33.88 41.55 -47.65
CA MET A 1 33.06 41.52 -48.87
C MET A 1 31.70 40.93 -48.50
N THR A 2 30.70 41.81 -48.30
CA THR A 2 29.50 41.99 -49.17
C THR A 2 28.44 40.89 -48.92
N ALA A 3 27.40 41.19 -48.14
CA ALA A 3 26.04 41.59 -48.57
C ALA A 3 25.19 40.36 -48.96
N VAL A 4 23.89 40.21 -48.67
CA VAL A 4 22.75 41.05 -49.02
C VAL A 4 21.52 40.55 -48.23
N VAL A 5 20.71 41.47 -47.71
CA VAL A 5 19.33 41.29 -47.21
C VAL A 5 18.35 41.22 -48.38
N LEU A 6 17.31 40.38 -48.34
CA LEU A 6 15.95 40.56 -48.96
C LEU A 6 15.15 39.22 -48.80
N ARG A 7 13.83 39.11 -48.58
CA ARG A 7 12.69 40.03 -48.69
C ARG A 7 11.37 39.38 -48.16
N ARG A 8 10.54 40.20 -47.49
CA ARG A 8 9.05 40.36 -47.52
C ARG A 8 8.04 39.24 -47.11
N LYS A 9 7.34 39.54 -46.01
CA LYS A 9 5.87 39.72 -45.79
C LYS A 9 4.86 38.93 -46.65
N ALA A 10 3.93 38.23 -45.98
CA ALA A 10 2.52 38.17 -46.39
C ALA A 10 1.60 37.95 -45.17
N LEU A 11 0.65 38.87 -45.02
CA LEU A 11 -0.48 38.87 -44.09
C LEU A 11 -1.62 38.08 -44.75
N PHE A 12 -2.20 37.09 -44.07
CA PHE A 12 -3.50 36.51 -44.43
C PHE A 12 -4.31 36.29 -43.16
N LEU A 13 -5.23 37.22 -42.91
CA LEU A 13 -6.40 37.01 -42.07
C LEU A 13 -7.46 36.31 -42.93
N LEU A 14 -7.85 35.10 -42.56
CA LEU A 14 -9.14 34.52 -42.96
C LEU A 14 -9.76 33.78 -41.78
N VAL A 15 -10.93 34.26 -41.40
CA VAL A 15 -11.79 33.78 -40.32
C VAL A 15 -12.66 32.65 -40.89
N ILE A 16 -12.64 31.47 -40.28
CA ILE A 16 -13.72 30.47 -40.42
C ILE A 16 -13.91 29.81 -39.05
N PRO A 17 -15.04 30.03 -38.35
CA PRO A 17 -15.42 29.19 -37.23
C PRO A 17 -16.15 27.96 -37.79
N LEU A 18 -15.56 26.78 -37.62
CA LEU A 18 -16.34 25.54 -37.73
C LEU A 18 -16.20 24.81 -36.40
N VAL A 19 -17.29 24.91 -35.63
CA VAL A 19 -17.50 24.21 -34.38
C VAL A 19 -17.47 22.71 -34.68
N LEU A 20 -16.38 22.05 -34.30
CA LEU A 20 -16.35 20.60 -34.13
C LEU A 20 -16.49 20.35 -32.64
N SER A 21 -17.62 19.79 -32.20
CA SER A 21 -17.81 19.37 -30.81
C SER A 21 -16.82 18.25 -30.50
N ALA A 22 -15.67 18.60 -29.95
CA ALA A 22 -14.82 17.62 -29.31
C ALA A 22 -15.51 17.22 -28.00
N ALA A 23 -15.93 15.96 -27.90
CA ALA A 23 -16.13 15.33 -26.61
C ALA A 23 -14.87 15.56 -25.79
N SER A 24 -14.98 16.27 -24.68
CA SER A 24 -13.85 16.59 -23.80
C SER A 24 -13.44 15.34 -23.02
N SER A 25 -12.78 14.39 -23.67
CA SER A 25 -11.78 13.60 -22.96
C SER A 25 -10.59 14.52 -22.79
N SER A 26 -10.50 15.22 -21.66
CA SER A 26 -9.32 16.01 -21.33
C SER A 26 -8.10 15.10 -21.45
N PRO A 27 -7.19 15.34 -22.42
CA PRO A 27 -5.86 14.76 -22.33
C PRO A 27 -5.25 15.35 -21.08
N TRP A 28 -4.59 14.54 -20.26
CA TRP A 28 -3.78 15.03 -19.15
C TRP A 28 -2.60 15.83 -19.72
N ILE A 29 -2.86 17.05 -20.17
CA ILE A 29 -1.81 18.04 -20.38
C ILE A 29 -1.52 18.54 -18.98
N ALA A 30 -0.35 18.16 -18.45
CA ALA A 30 0.19 18.77 -17.26
C ALA A 30 0.31 20.28 -17.55
N GLU A 31 -0.60 21.07 -17.01
CA GLU A 31 -0.45 22.50 -16.96
C GLU A 31 0.86 22.77 -16.21
N ALA A 32 1.75 23.56 -16.80
CA ALA A 32 3.01 23.91 -16.15
C ALA A 32 2.68 24.73 -14.89
N GLY A 33 2.50 24.03 -13.78
CA GLY A 33 2.27 24.63 -12.48
C GLY A 33 3.44 25.55 -12.14
N GLU A 34 3.12 26.68 -11.52
CA GLU A 34 4.10 27.61 -10.99
C GLU A 34 5.10 26.85 -10.10
N VAL A 35 6.39 26.94 -10.44
CA VAL A 35 7.45 26.30 -9.65
C VAL A 35 7.67 27.14 -8.40
N CYS A 36 7.21 26.65 -7.26
CA CYS A 36 7.48 27.27 -5.97
C CYS A 36 8.95 27.07 -5.59
N GLU A 37 9.70 28.16 -5.48
CA GLU A 37 11.06 28.15 -4.94
C GLU A 37 11.02 28.21 -3.40
N GLY A 38 11.83 27.38 -2.75
CA GLY A 38 11.90 27.31 -1.30
C GLY A 38 13.30 26.98 -0.82
N THR A 39 13.65 27.43 0.39
CA THR A 39 14.96 27.17 1.00
C THR A 39 14.82 26.14 2.12
N ALA A 40 15.54 25.02 2.01
CA ALA A 40 15.72 24.07 3.10
C ALA A 40 16.98 24.44 3.90
N VAL A 41 16.83 24.67 5.21
CA VAL A 41 17.95 24.88 6.13
C VAL A 41 18.16 23.60 6.93
N ILE A 42 19.36 23.03 6.87
CA ILE A 42 19.72 21.78 7.56
C ILE A 42 20.71 22.12 8.68
N ASP A 43 20.32 21.85 9.92
CA ASP A 43 21.23 21.90 11.08
C ASP A 43 21.71 20.48 11.40
N ALA A 44 22.94 20.15 10.99
CA ALA A 44 23.53 18.84 11.24
C ALA A 44 24.13 18.69 12.65
N ALA A 45 24.15 19.74 13.47
CA ALA A 45 24.69 19.69 14.84
C ALA A 45 23.67 19.19 15.87
N ALA A 46 22.37 19.24 15.54
CA ALA A 46 21.29 18.79 16.40
C ALA A 46 20.63 17.51 15.86
N SER A 47 20.72 16.41 16.60
CA SER A 47 19.90 15.22 16.34
C SER A 47 18.58 15.31 17.08
N ILE A 48 17.46 15.14 16.36
CA ILE A 48 16.11 15.10 16.94
C ILE A 48 15.72 13.65 17.27
N ALA A 49 16.19 12.69 16.49
CA ALA A 49 15.94 11.27 16.68
C ALA A 49 16.98 10.43 15.93
N THR A 50 17.15 9.19 16.39
CA THR A 50 17.93 8.17 15.69
C THR A 50 16.96 7.14 15.13
N THR A 51 17.11 6.78 13.86
CA THR A 51 16.38 5.66 13.27
C THR A 51 17.11 4.36 13.58
N ASP A 52 16.39 3.36 14.07
CA ASP A 52 16.91 2.02 14.32
C ASP A 52 16.85 1.15 13.04
N GLU A 53 17.11 -0.14 13.19
CA GLU A 53 17.24 -1.08 12.07
C GLU A 53 16.00 -1.13 11.16
N ASN A 54 16.26 -1.14 9.84
CA ASN A 54 15.35 -1.22 8.70
C ASN A 54 14.00 -1.88 9.03
N PHE A 55 12.96 -1.08 9.20
CA PHE A 55 11.61 -1.57 9.44
C PHE A 55 10.68 -1.16 8.32
N ILE A 56 9.96 -2.12 7.74
CA ILE A 56 8.89 -1.84 6.77
C ILE A 56 7.61 -2.57 7.17
N CYS A 57 6.47 -1.92 6.89
CA CYS A 57 5.17 -2.53 7.06
C CYS A 57 4.77 -3.29 5.80
N ALA A 58 4.12 -4.44 5.98
CA ALA A 58 3.64 -5.30 4.94
C ALA A 58 2.20 -5.72 5.19
N ALA A 59 1.46 -5.86 4.09
CA ALA A 59 0.11 -6.37 4.11
C ALA A 59 0.10 -7.89 3.89
N LEU A 60 -0.90 -8.57 4.46
CA LEU A 60 -1.03 -10.04 4.41
C LEU A 60 -1.23 -10.59 2.98
N ASP A 61 -1.68 -9.75 2.05
CA ASP A 61 -2.07 -10.09 0.69
C ASP A 61 -1.00 -9.81 -0.38
N TRP A 62 0.24 -9.53 0.02
CA TRP A 62 1.35 -9.32 -0.92
C TRP A 62 1.61 -10.52 -1.85
N ASP A 63 1.96 -10.25 -3.10
CA ASP A 63 2.49 -11.27 -3.99
C ASP A 63 3.93 -11.61 -3.63
N LEU A 64 4.10 -12.70 -2.88
CA LEU A 64 5.40 -13.18 -2.39
C LEU A 64 6.30 -13.75 -3.52
N SER A 65 5.74 -13.96 -4.72
CA SER A 65 6.49 -14.42 -5.88
C SER A 65 7.10 -13.27 -6.69
N ASN A 66 6.71 -12.02 -6.40
CA ASN A 66 7.14 -10.87 -7.15
C ASN A 66 8.68 -10.67 -7.07
N PRO A 67 9.40 -10.71 -8.21
CA PRO A 67 10.86 -10.62 -8.21
C PRO A 67 11.37 -9.24 -7.77
N ILE A 68 10.60 -8.17 -7.99
CA ILE A 68 10.96 -6.81 -7.54
C ILE A 68 10.93 -6.78 -6.02
N LEU A 69 9.87 -7.31 -5.40
CA LEU A 69 9.77 -7.37 -3.93
C LEU A 69 10.89 -8.22 -3.33
N VAL A 70 11.13 -9.41 -3.88
CA VAL A 70 12.20 -10.31 -3.40
C VAL A 70 13.57 -9.63 -3.49
N ASN A 71 13.88 -9.00 -4.62
CA ASN A 71 15.18 -8.35 -4.80
C ASN A 71 15.32 -7.09 -3.94
N ALA A 72 14.24 -6.33 -3.75
CA ALA A 72 14.23 -5.18 -2.86
C ALA A 72 14.56 -5.61 -1.42
N LEU A 73 13.91 -6.65 -0.90
CA LEU A 73 14.18 -7.15 0.45
C LEU A 73 15.61 -7.69 0.60
N LYS A 74 16.10 -8.42 -0.41
CA LYS A 74 17.48 -8.94 -0.43
C LYS A 74 18.56 -7.87 -0.51
N ALA A 75 18.22 -6.67 -1.02
CA ALA A 75 19.15 -5.56 -1.05
C ALA A 75 19.40 -4.98 0.34
N PHE A 76 18.50 -5.22 1.30
CA PHE A 76 18.72 -4.89 2.71
C PHE A 76 19.51 -6.02 3.38
N SER A 77 20.51 -5.66 4.21
CA SER A 77 21.34 -6.64 4.94
C SER A 77 20.52 -7.45 5.95
N THR A 78 19.65 -6.78 6.70
CA THR A 78 18.64 -7.36 7.59
C THR A 78 17.49 -6.37 7.66
N ILE A 79 16.27 -6.85 7.45
CA ILE A 79 15.06 -6.04 7.48
C ILE A 79 14.01 -6.68 8.40
N ARG A 80 13.35 -5.85 9.21
CA ARG A 80 12.21 -6.23 10.02
C ARG A 80 10.92 -5.93 9.26
N LEU A 81 10.19 -6.97 8.94
CA LEU A 81 8.93 -6.94 8.21
C LEU A 81 7.76 -7.04 9.21
N ARG A 82 6.98 -5.98 9.38
CA ARG A 82 5.74 -6.06 10.16
C ARG A 82 4.56 -6.42 9.30
N LEU A 83 4.04 -7.63 9.50
CA LEU A 83 2.85 -8.12 8.83
C LEU A 83 1.62 -7.69 9.62
N GLY A 84 0.76 -6.90 8.99
CA GLY A 84 -0.45 -6.40 9.62
C GLY A 84 -1.18 -5.40 8.73
N GLY A 85 -1.65 -4.30 9.34
CA GLY A 85 -2.44 -3.27 8.68
C GLY A 85 -3.93 -3.45 8.90
N THR A 86 -4.76 -2.87 8.05
CA THR A 86 -6.22 -2.84 8.22
C THR A 86 -6.86 -4.24 8.35
N LYS A 87 -6.35 -5.23 7.62
CA LYS A 87 -6.86 -6.62 7.66
C LYS A 87 -6.45 -7.38 8.92
N GLN A 88 -5.52 -6.85 9.73
CA GLN A 88 -5.00 -7.52 10.93
C GLN A 88 -6.10 -7.82 11.95
N ASP A 89 -7.07 -6.92 12.10
CA ASP A 89 -8.16 -7.08 13.05
C ASP A 89 -9.41 -7.74 12.45
N ALA A 90 -9.30 -8.19 11.20
CA ALA A 90 -10.32 -8.95 10.47
C ALA A 90 -9.83 -10.35 10.08
N VAL A 91 -8.62 -10.77 10.48
CA VAL A 91 -8.06 -12.07 10.09
C VAL A 91 -8.32 -13.14 11.15
N ARG A 92 -8.69 -14.33 10.69
CA ARG A 92 -8.70 -15.59 11.44
C ARG A 92 -7.65 -16.53 10.87
N TYR A 93 -7.03 -17.37 11.69
CA TYR A 93 -6.03 -18.33 11.23
C TYR A 93 -6.64 -19.70 11.04
N GLU A 94 -6.35 -20.35 9.91
CA GLU A 94 -6.67 -21.76 9.72
C GLU A 94 -5.83 -22.62 10.67
N THR A 95 -6.49 -23.56 11.34
CA THR A 95 -5.86 -24.52 12.25
C THR A 95 -6.28 -25.93 11.85
N ARG A 96 -5.62 -26.95 12.41
CA ARG A 96 -5.99 -28.36 12.17
C ARG A 96 -7.23 -28.81 12.95
N ASP A 97 -8.02 -27.88 13.49
CA ASP A 97 -9.24 -28.17 14.22
C ASP A 97 -10.39 -28.53 13.27
N PRO A 98 -10.92 -29.77 13.30
CA PRO A 98 -12.03 -30.18 12.44
C PRO A 98 -13.34 -29.44 12.72
N GLY A 99 -13.49 -28.79 13.89
CA GLY A 99 -14.64 -27.97 14.23
C GLY A 99 -14.58 -26.54 13.68
N GLN A 100 -13.48 -26.16 13.01
CA GLN A 100 -13.30 -24.81 12.49
C GLN A 100 -14.16 -24.57 11.23
N PRO A 101 -14.81 -23.38 11.09
CA PRO A 101 -15.51 -23.03 9.86
C PRO A 101 -14.56 -22.97 8.66
N PRO A 102 -15.06 -23.19 7.43
CA PRO A 102 -14.27 -23.10 6.20
C PRO A 102 -13.43 -21.81 6.12
N CYS A 103 -12.22 -21.94 5.60
CA CYS A 103 -11.32 -20.80 5.42
C CYS A 103 -11.76 -19.98 4.20
N ILE A 104 -12.34 -18.81 4.44
CA ILE A 104 -12.81 -17.88 3.40
C ILE A 104 -11.82 -16.74 3.19
N THR A 105 -11.69 -16.25 1.98
CA THR A 105 -10.80 -15.12 1.67
C THR A 105 -11.43 -13.78 2.09
N PHE A 106 -10.61 -12.73 2.11
CA PHE A 106 -11.10 -11.35 2.24
C PHE A 106 -11.82 -10.91 0.97
N VAL A 107 -12.98 -10.29 1.15
CA VAL A 107 -13.88 -9.73 0.17
C VAL A 107 -14.33 -8.37 0.69
N THR A 108 -14.50 -7.41 -0.21
CA THR A 108 -15.01 -6.09 0.15
C THR A 108 -16.40 -6.19 0.75
N ASN A 109 -16.59 -5.53 1.89
CA ASN A 109 -17.87 -5.40 2.56
C ASN A 109 -17.95 -4.03 3.24
N ASP A 110 -18.64 -3.10 2.60
CA ASP A 110 -18.74 -1.70 3.06
C ASP A 110 -19.49 -1.55 4.39
N SER A 111 -20.25 -2.58 4.81
CA SER A 111 -20.93 -2.61 6.10
C SER A 111 -20.04 -3.12 7.24
N ALA A 112 -18.88 -3.70 6.93
CA ALA A 112 -17.94 -4.19 7.93
C ALA A 112 -17.01 -3.07 8.42
N LEU A 113 -16.54 -3.18 9.67
CA LEU A 113 -15.73 -2.16 10.35
C LEU A 113 -14.48 -1.71 9.57
N PHE A 114 -13.92 -2.60 8.74
CA PHE A 114 -12.71 -2.35 7.95
C PHE A 114 -12.94 -2.38 6.43
N GLY A 115 -14.20 -2.31 5.99
CA GLY A 115 -14.55 -2.43 4.57
C GLY A 115 -14.29 -3.82 3.98
N VAL A 116 -14.01 -4.81 4.83
CA VAL A 116 -13.77 -6.21 4.44
C VAL A 116 -14.46 -7.14 5.43
N ASN A 117 -14.91 -8.31 4.95
CA ASN A 117 -15.36 -9.36 5.87
C ASN A 117 -14.21 -9.88 6.73
N GLU A 118 -14.57 -10.60 7.79
CA GLU A 118 -13.62 -11.46 8.48
C GLU A 118 -13.08 -12.50 7.49
N GLY A 119 -11.79 -12.40 7.18
CA GLY A 119 -11.08 -13.30 6.28
C GLY A 119 -10.26 -14.32 7.06
N CYS A 120 -9.90 -15.40 6.38
CA CYS A 120 -9.10 -16.48 6.93
C CYS A 120 -7.76 -16.56 6.21
N LEU A 121 -6.67 -16.69 6.98
CA LEU A 121 -5.34 -16.98 6.48
C LEU A 121 -5.13 -18.50 6.48
N PRO A 122 -5.09 -19.15 5.31
CA PRO A 122 -4.94 -20.61 5.24
C PRO A 122 -3.52 -21.05 5.63
N LEU A 123 -3.38 -22.28 6.11
CA LEU A 123 -2.09 -22.87 6.50
C LEU A 123 -1.10 -22.85 5.33
N SER A 124 -1.57 -23.12 4.12
CA SER A 124 -0.75 -23.06 2.91
C SER A 124 -0.17 -21.67 2.65
N ARG A 125 -0.88 -20.61 3.02
CA ARG A 125 -0.40 -19.24 2.89
C ARG A 125 0.63 -18.92 3.97
N TRP A 126 0.47 -19.47 5.17
CA TRP A 126 1.48 -19.38 6.22
C TRP A 126 2.79 -20.05 5.81
N ASP A 127 2.72 -21.22 5.18
CA ASP A 127 3.91 -21.90 4.65
C ASP A 127 4.63 -21.04 3.61
N GLN A 128 3.91 -20.45 2.65
CA GLN A 128 4.48 -19.52 1.68
C GLN A 128 5.16 -18.30 2.33
N LEU A 129 4.54 -17.75 3.38
CA LEU A 129 5.10 -16.63 4.14
C LEU A 129 6.42 -17.04 4.79
N ASN A 130 6.47 -18.18 5.47
CA ASN A 130 7.68 -18.69 6.11
C ASN A 130 8.82 -18.96 5.12
N GLU A 131 8.51 -19.60 3.98
CA GLU A 131 9.49 -19.79 2.90
C GLU A 131 10.02 -18.46 2.37
N PHE A 132 9.15 -17.47 2.20
CA PHE A 132 9.52 -16.14 1.74
C PHE A 132 10.46 -15.43 2.72
N PHE A 133 10.21 -15.52 4.04
CA PHE A 133 11.08 -14.90 5.06
C PHE A 133 12.47 -15.54 5.06
N GLN A 134 12.55 -16.87 4.97
CA GLN A 134 13.81 -17.59 4.86
C GLN A 134 14.57 -17.19 3.59
N LYS A 135 13.87 -17.11 2.46
CA LYS A 135 14.43 -16.72 1.15
C LYS A 135 14.98 -15.29 1.11
N THR A 136 14.41 -14.38 1.91
CA THR A 136 14.76 -12.96 1.93
C THR A 136 15.61 -12.56 3.13
N SER A 137 15.86 -13.48 4.07
CA SER A 137 16.50 -13.20 5.37
C SER A 137 15.82 -12.09 6.17
N ALA A 138 14.51 -11.90 5.95
CA ALA A 138 13.72 -10.93 6.68
C ALA A 138 13.36 -11.47 8.07
N GLN A 139 13.54 -10.63 9.09
CA GLN A 139 12.98 -10.86 10.42
C GLN A 139 11.52 -10.40 10.43
N VAL A 140 10.64 -11.13 11.10
CA VAL A 140 9.19 -10.86 11.01
C VAL A 140 8.62 -10.46 12.36
N ILE A 141 7.80 -9.42 12.33
CA ILE A 141 6.92 -9.04 13.42
C ILE A 141 5.50 -9.28 12.96
N PHE A 142 4.79 -10.17 13.65
CA PHE A 142 3.45 -10.55 13.26
C PHE A 142 2.40 -9.87 14.13
N GLY A 143 1.49 -9.13 13.50
CA GLY A 143 0.36 -8.50 14.18
C GLY A 143 -0.77 -9.49 14.43
N LEU A 144 -1.22 -9.59 15.68
CA LEU A 144 -2.36 -10.44 16.07
C LEU A 144 -3.69 -9.69 15.89
N ASN A 145 -4.78 -10.45 15.73
CA ASN A 145 -6.12 -9.90 15.66
C ASN A 145 -6.61 -9.49 17.05
N ALA A 146 -6.64 -8.17 17.33
CA ALA A 146 -7.05 -7.64 18.62
C ALA A 146 -8.57 -7.74 18.88
N LEU A 147 -9.35 -7.93 17.82
CA LEU A 147 -10.80 -8.06 17.84
C LEU A 147 -11.29 -9.50 17.92
N ASN A 148 -10.40 -10.49 17.87
CA ASN A 148 -10.80 -11.90 17.98
C ASN A 148 -11.54 -12.17 19.31
N GLY A 149 -12.76 -12.71 19.19
CA GLY A 149 -13.64 -12.98 20.33
C GLY A 149 -14.30 -11.76 20.97
N ARG A 150 -14.03 -10.54 20.47
CA ARG A 150 -14.70 -9.33 20.97
C ARG A 150 -16.15 -9.30 20.50
N VAL A 151 -17.02 -8.69 21.29
CA VAL A 151 -18.47 -8.60 21.04
C VAL A 151 -18.91 -7.14 20.92
N PRO A 152 -19.79 -6.80 19.96
CA PRO A 152 -20.40 -5.47 19.88
C PRO A 152 -21.21 -5.13 21.13
N MET A 153 -21.02 -3.92 21.63
CA MET A 153 -21.76 -3.34 22.75
C MET A 153 -22.80 -2.33 22.25
N GLN A 154 -23.75 -1.97 23.11
CA GLN A 154 -24.84 -1.05 22.75
C GLN A 154 -24.34 0.36 22.39
N ASP A 155 -23.20 0.77 22.92
CA ASP A 155 -22.55 2.05 22.64
C ASP A 155 -21.73 2.05 21.34
N GLY A 156 -21.72 0.94 20.60
CA GLY A 156 -20.94 0.76 19.38
C GLY A 156 -19.48 0.35 19.61
N SER A 157 -19.03 0.22 20.86
CA SER A 157 -17.71 -0.30 21.18
C SER A 157 -17.64 -1.83 21.04
N LEU A 158 -16.41 -2.38 21.00
CA LEU A 158 -16.16 -3.81 21.03
C LEU A 158 -15.61 -4.21 22.41
N GLY A 159 -16.36 -5.03 23.14
CA GLY A 159 -16.05 -5.49 24.48
C GLY A 159 -15.87 -7.00 24.59
N GLY A 160 -15.98 -7.53 25.81
CA GLY A 160 -15.81 -8.97 26.09
C GLY A 160 -14.35 -9.42 26.16
N PRO A 161 -14.09 -10.67 26.60
CA PRO A 161 -12.74 -11.21 26.69
C PRO A 161 -12.13 -11.37 25.30
N TRP A 162 -10.84 -11.05 25.18
CA TRP A 162 -10.09 -11.40 23.97
C TRP A 162 -9.88 -12.91 23.90
N ASN A 163 -10.19 -13.51 22.76
CA ASN A 163 -9.90 -14.92 22.57
C ASN A 163 -8.44 -15.09 22.12
N HIS A 164 -7.59 -15.61 23.01
CA HIS A 164 -6.17 -15.87 22.72
C HIS A 164 -5.96 -17.20 22.00
N GLU A 165 -6.99 -18.05 21.94
CA GLU A 165 -6.92 -19.30 21.18
C GLU A 165 -6.90 -18.99 19.68
N LYS A 166 -6.08 -19.76 18.94
CA LYS A 166 -6.01 -19.70 17.47
C LYS A 166 -5.58 -18.32 16.93
N GLN A 167 -4.64 -17.67 17.61
CA GLN A 167 -4.04 -16.38 17.22
C GLN A 167 -2.84 -16.51 16.26
N SER A 168 -2.40 -17.73 16.02
CA SER A 168 -1.42 -18.08 14.99
C SER A 168 -1.67 -19.53 14.56
N PRO A 169 -1.29 -19.89 13.32
CA PRO A 169 -1.27 -21.28 12.88
C PRO A 169 -0.32 -22.18 13.71
#